data_AF-A0A1C3H244-F1
#
_entry.id   AF-A0A1C3H244-F1
#
_cell.length_a   1.000
_cell.length_b   1.000
_cell.length_c   1.000
_cell.angle_alpha   90.00
_cell.angle_beta   90.00
_cell.angle_gamma   90.00
#
_symmetry.space_group_name_H-M   'P 1'
#
loop_
_entity.id
_entity.type
_entity.pdbx_description
1 polymer ?
#
loop_
_entity_poly.entity_id
_entity_poly.type
_entity_poly.pdbx_seq_one_letter_code
_entity_poly.pdbx_strand_id
1 'polypeptide(L)'
;MTYWLISEHGTANHEEDLHGLFFFQLNLDALCEKLGITPLSEYLDDSELREAWLEDEDNHDLLEKAGVSKEELLEPAVWHDPGELLAVLDALERQIQSVPDSLYDVAAEDEDFGDDDDDGCDCDDGCGCCAGDDDYDDEDEDGDIIELTPELVLVDIAALKPVLQQAIASGEKVHLQLLG
;
A
#
# COMPACT_ATOMS: atom_id res chain seq x y z
N MET A 1 6.37 -2.66 8.43
CA MET A 1 5.13 -1.87 8.32
C MET A 1 4.02 -2.69 7.71
N THR A 2 2.83 -2.62 8.29
CA THR A 2 1.65 -3.43 7.95
C THR A 2 0.37 -2.64 8.29
N TYR A 3 -0.79 -3.00 7.74
CA TYR A 3 -2.06 -2.41 8.17
C TYR A 3 -2.77 -3.29 9.17
N TRP A 4 -3.36 -2.69 10.20
CA TRP A 4 -4.32 -3.32 11.10
C TRP A 4 -5.70 -2.67 10.99
N LEU A 5 -6.77 -3.46 11.10
CA LEU A 5 -8.13 -2.92 11.19
C LEU A 5 -8.47 -2.59 12.64
N ILE A 6 -8.66 -1.30 12.90
CA ILE A 6 -8.98 -0.77 14.22
C ILE A 6 -10.42 -0.26 14.21
N SER A 7 -11.14 -0.50 15.31
CA SER A 7 -12.48 0.06 15.51
C SER A 7 -12.46 1.29 16.43
N GLU A 8 -13.54 2.06 16.43
CA GLU A 8 -13.74 3.27 17.26
C GLU A 8 -13.44 3.05 18.77
N HIS A 9 -13.51 1.80 19.24
CA HIS A 9 -13.21 1.43 20.62
C HIS A 9 -11.73 1.10 20.90
N GLY A 10 -10.84 1.26 19.91
CA GLY A 10 -9.40 1.01 20.03
C GLY A 10 -9.04 -0.46 20.14
N THR A 11 -9.94 -1.37 19.77
CA THR A 11 -9.62 -2.80 19.64
C THR A 11 -9.10 -3.08 18.24
N ALA A 12 -7.89 -3.65 18.17
CA ALA A 12 -7.42 -4.34 16.98
C ALA A 12 -8.35 -5.52 16.74
N ASN A 13 -9.27 -5.37 15.79
CA ASN A 13 -10.22 -6.42 15.47
C ASN A 13 -9.60 -7.49 14.55
N HIS A 14 -8.37 -7.24 14.09
CA HIS A 14 -7.52 -8.17 13.37
C HIS A 14 -6.06 -7.96 13.83
N GLU A 15 -5.41 -9.04 14.29
CA GLU A 15 -4.02 -9.03 14.79
C GLU A 15 -3.03 -9.62 13.77
N GLU A 16 -3.48 -9.91 12.54
CA GLU A 16 -2.61 -10.36 11.46
C GLU A 16 -2.30 -9.18 10.53
N ASP A 17 -1.07 -9.21 10.02
CA ASP A 17 -0.53 -8.17 9.18
C ASP A 17 -1.09 -8.24 7.76
N LEU A 18 -1.77 -7.17 7.34
CA LEU A 18 -2.37 -7.07 5.99
C LEU A 18 -1.31 -6.65 4.95
N HIS A 19 -0.37 -7.55 4.69
CA HIS A 19 0.76 -7.30 3.79
C HIS A 19 0.33 -7.05 2.34
N GLY A 20 -0.67 -7.77 1.84
CA GLY A 20 -1.17 -7.61 0.48
C GLY A 20 -1.75 -6.22 0.24
N LEU A 21 -2.59 -5.73 1.17
CA LEU A 21 -3.14 -4.38 1.10
C LEU A 21 -2.06 -3.31 1.20
N PHE A 22 -1.06 -3.51 2.06
CA PHE A 22 0.07 -2.59 2.21
C PHE A 22 0.91 -2.50 0.94
N PHE A 23 1.39 -3.63 0.41
CA PHE A 23 2.27 -3.62 -0.76
C PHE A 23 1.57 -3.20 -2.05
N PHE A 24 0.27 -3.47 -2.20
CA PHE A 24 -0.49 -3.10 -3.39
C PHE A 24 -1.31 -1.81 -3.24
N GLN A 25 -1.12 -1.02 -2.17
CA GLN A 25 -1.96 0.15 -1.88
C GLN A 25 -2.16 1.08 -3.09
N LEU A 26 -1.07 1.48 -3.75
CA LEU A 26 -1.12 2.39 -4.90
C LEU A 26 -1.88 1.77 -6.09
N ASN A 27 -1.62 0.49 -6.37
CA ASN A 27 -2.29 -0.24 -7.44
C ASN A 27 -3.78 -0.44 -7.13
N LEU A 28 -4.13 -0.69 -5.87
CA LEU A 28 -5.50 -0.82 -5.41
C LEU A 28 -6.25 0.50 -5.52
N ASP A 29 -5.62 1.62 -5.19
CA ASP A 29 -6.18 2.96 -5.37
C ASP A 29 -6.44 3.28 -6.84
N ALA A 30 -5.48 2.99 -7.72
CA ALA A 30 -5.64 3.16 -9.16
C ALA A 30 -6.77 2.26 -9.72
N LEU A 31 -6.91 1.03 -9.20
CA LEU A 31 -8.04 0.16 -9.54
C LEU A 31 -9.37 0.71 -9.02
N CYS A 32 -9.41 1.25 -7.79
CA CYS A 32 -10.58 1.92 -7.26
C CYS A 32 -11.02 3.08 -8.14
N GLU A 33 -10.08 3.91 -8.60
CA GLU A 33 -10.36 5.01 -9.51
C GLU A 33 -10.92 4.53 -10.86
N LYS A 34 -10.32 3.51 -11.47
CA LYS A 34 -10.84 2.89 -12.70
C LYS A 34 -12.25 2.33 -12.54
N LEU A 35 -12.56 1.78 -11.37
CA LEU A 35 -13.89 1.27 -11.01
C LEU A 35 -14.87 2.38 -10.61
N GLY A 36 -14.41 3.61 -10.42
CA GLY A 36 -15.20 4.76 -9.98
C GLY A 36 -15.69 4.64 -8.52
N ILE A 37 -14.93 3.95 -7.67
CA ILE A 37 -15.20 3.79 -6.24
C ILE A 37 -14.19 4.59 -5.41
N THR A 38 -14.48 4.78 -4.12
CA THR A 38 -13.58 5.48 -3.20
C THR A 38 -12.24 4.74 -3.10
N PRO A 39 -11.08 5.44 -3.22
CA PRO A 39 -9.78 4.81 -3.06
C PRO A 39 -9.59 4.27 -1.64
N LEU A 40 -8.75 3.25 -1.51
CA LEU A 40 -8.46 2.60 -0.23
C LEU A 40 -7.70 3.55 0.71
N SER A 41 -6.84 4.42 0.16
CA SER A 41 -6.12 5.46 0.92
C SER A 41 -7.02 6.36 1.76
N GLU A 42 -8.26 6.62 1.33
CA GLU A 42 -9.21 7.43 2.09
C GLU A 42 -9.63 6.77 3.41
N TYR A 43 -9.47 5.44 3.54
CA TYR A 43 -9.79 4.69 4.75
C TYR A 43 -8.55 4.40 5.62
N LEU A 44 -7.37 4.82 5.16
CA LEU A 44 -6.12 4.62 5.87
C LEU A 44 -5.91 5.72 6.91
N ASP A 45 -5.33 5.33 8.03
CA ASP A 45 -4.85 6.23 9.06
C ASP A 45 -3.35 6.00 9.32
N ASP A 46 -2.54 6.92 8.81
CA ASP A 46 -1.09 7.01 9.02
C ASP A 46 -0.71 7.99 10.14
N SER A 47 -1.66 8.38 11.00
CA SER A 47 -1.42 9.33 12.10
C SER A 47 -0.24 8.95 13.00
N GLU A 48 -0.08 7.67 13.37
CA GLU A 48 1.08 7.22 14.17
C GLU A 48 2.41 7.37 13.42
N LEU A 49 2.43 7.12 12.11
CA LEU A 49 3.62 7.34 11.29
C LEU A 49 3.96 8.83 11.20
N ARG A 50 2.94 9.69 11.03
CA ARG A 50 3.12 11.16 11.05
C ARG A 50 3.62 11.63 12.41
N GLU A 51 3.10 11.08 13.50
CA GLU A 51 3.59 11.37 14.86
C GLU A 51 5.05 10.98 15.03
N ALA A 52 5.44 9.76 14.64
CA ALA A 52 6.83 9.29 14.70
C ALA A 52 7.76 10.13 13.81
N TRP A 53 7.31 10.49 12.60
CA TRP A 53 8.06 11.37 11.70
C TRP A 53 8.26 12.77 12.30
N LEU A 54 7.28 13.27 13.05
CA LEU A 54 7.33 14.53 13.80
C LEU A 54 8.15 14.45 15.09
N GLU A 55 8.67 13.29 15.50
CA GLU A 55 9.61 13.20 16.63
C GLU A 55 11.04 13.59 16.21
N ASP A 56 11.33 13.58 14.91
CA ASP A 56 12.64 13.97 14.36
C ASP A 56 12.73 15.49 14.17
N GLU A 57 13.76 16.10 14.77
CA GLU A 57 14.02 17.55 14.73
C GLU A 57 14.30 18.05 13.30
N ASP A 58 14.89 17.22 12.44
CA ASP A 58 15.19 17.58 11.05
C ASP A 58 13.91 17.74 10.20
N ASN A 59 12.85 17.03 10.56
CA ASN A 59 11.56 17.08 9.87
C ASN A 59 10.75 18.34 10.22
N HIS A 60 10.96 18.92 11.40
CA HIS A 60 10.35 20.18 11.78
C HIS A 60 10.79 21.35 10.88
N ASP A 61 12.07 21.39 10.51
CA ASP A 61 12.63 22.39 9.60
C ASP A 61 12.04 22.28 8.18
N LEU A 62 11.67 21.07 7.75
CA LEU A 62 11.02 20.84 6.46
C LEU A 62 9.58 21.34 6.47
N LEU A 63 8.86 21.18 7.59
CA LEU A 63 7.50 21.69 7.73
C LEU A 63 7.44 23.21 7.77
N GLU A 64 8.36 23.84 8.50
CA GLU A 64 8.46 25.29 8.51
C GLU A 64 8.75 25.84 7.11
N LYS A 65 9.60 25.15 6.33
CA LYS A 65 9.87 25.51 4.92
C LYS A 65 8.67 25.28 4.00
N ALA A 66 7.90 24.23 4.23
CA ALA A 66 6.69 23.92 3.46
C ALA A 66 5.50 24.82 3.85
N GLY A 67 5.57 25.51 5.00
CA GLY A 67 4.49 26.33 5.52
C GLY A 67 3.30 25.51 6.04
N VAL A 68 3.53 24.25 6.41
CA VAL A 68 2.53 23.32 6.96
C VAL A 68 2.71 23.26 8.47
N SER A 69 1.63 23.39 9.23
CA SER A 69 1.69 23.26 10.68
C SER A 69 1.68 21.81 11.15
N LYS A 70 2.22 21.57 12.35
CA LYS A 70 2.15 20.26 13.00
C LYS A 70 0.70 19.82 13.23
N GLU A 71 -0.19 20.76 13.56
CA GLU A 71 -1.60 20.44 13.77
C GLU A 71 -2.33 20.05 12.48
N GLU A 72 -1.93 20.61 11.33
CA GLU A 72 -2.44 20.20 10.01
C GLU A 72 -1.96 18.81 9.59
N LEU A 73 -0.82 18.33 10.10
CA LEU A 73 -0.38 16.95 9.89
C LEU A 73 -1.00 15.96 10.86
N LEU A 74 -1.42 16.42 12.03
CA LEU A 74 -2.06 15.59 13.05
C LEU A 74 -3.58 15.70 12.99
N GLU A 75 -4.15 15.89 11.79
CA GLU A 75 -5.59 15.83 11.62
C GLU A 75 -6.12 14.52 12.22
N PRO A 76 -7.20 14.59 13.03
CA PRO A 76 -7.69 13.45 13.77
C PRO A 76 -8.12 12.34 12.81
N ALA A 77 -7.83 11.10 13.18
CA ALA A 77 -8.27 9.90 12.47
C ALA A 77 -9.75 10.03 12.07
N VAL A 78 -10.03 9.95 10.77
CA VAL A 78 -11.39 9.96 10.26
C VAL A 78 -11.96 8.57 10.46
N TRP A 79 -13.07 8.48 11.18
CA TRP A 79 -13.76 7.21 11.42
C TRP A 79 -14.74 6.91 10.28
N HIS A 80 -14.52 5.81 9.56
CA HIS A 80 -15.29 5.44 8.38
C HIS A 80 -16.40 4.42 8.69
N ASP A 81 -17.41 4.38 7.81
CA ASP A 81 -18.45 3.36 7.87
C ASP A 81 -17.88 2.01 7.37
N PRO A 82 -17.95 0.93 8.18
CA PRO A 82 -17.41 -0.37 7.77
C PRO A 82 -18.15 -0.98 6.58
N GLY A 83 -19.38 -0.56 6.30
CA GLY A 83 -20.14 -0.96 5.12
C GLY A 83 -19.61 -0.34 3.83
N GLU A 84 -19.12 0.90 3.88
CA GLU A 84 -18.47 1.56 2.75
C GLU A 84 -17.13 0.88 2.42
N LEU A 85 -16.30 0.64 3.44
CA LEU A 85 -15.05 -0.10 3.27
C LEU A 85 -15.30 -1.53 2.76
N LEU A 86 -16.29 -2.25 3.33
CA LEU A 86 -16.66 -3.58 2.86
C LEU A 86 -17.08 -3.59 1.38
N ALA A 87 -17.82 -2.57 0.93
CA ALA A 87 -18.23 -2.46 -0.46
C ALA A 87 -17.04 -2.23 -1.41
N VAL A 88 -16.04 -1.44 -0.99
CA VAL A 88 -14.79 -1.25 -1.73
C VAL A 88 -14.03 -2.57 -1.83
N LEU A 89 -13.83 -3.28 -0.72
CA LEU A 89 -13.13 -4.57 -0.71
C LEU A 89 -13.87 -5.64 -1.53
N ASP A 90 -15.20 -5.68 -1.51
CA ASP A 90 -16.00 -6.58 -2.36
C ASP A 90 -15.84 -6.27 -3.86
N ALA A 91 -15.72 -4.99 -4.23
CA ALA A 91 -15.50 -4.59 -5.61
C ALA A 91 -14.10 -4.98 -6.09
N LEU A 92 -13.08 -4.71 -5.27
CA LEU A 92 -11.69 -5.10 -5.53
C LEU A 92 -11.54 -6.61 -5.64
N GLU A 93 -12.11 -7.38 -4.71
CA GLU A 93 -12.08 -8.85 -4.75
C GLU A 93 -12.65 -9.39 -6.06
N ARG A 94 -13.82 -8.90 -6.48
CA ARG A 94 -14.46 -9.32 -7.75
C ARG A 94 -13.60 -8.98 -8.96
N GLN A 95 -12.97 -7.81 -8.94
CA GLN A 95 -12.11 -7.37 -10.02
C GLN A 95 -10.86 -8.26 -10.11
N ILE A 96 -10.18 -8.50 -8.99
CA ILE A 96 -8.98 -9.34 -8.92
C ILE A 96 -9.31 -10.80 -9.28
N GLN A 97 -10.45 -11.33 -8.83
CA GLN A 97 -10.89 -12.69 -9.20
C GLN A 97 -11.23 -12.81 -10.69
N SER A 98 -11.76 -11.76 -11.31
CA SER A 98 -12.09 -11.76 -12.74
C SER A 98 -10.85 -11.55 -13.61
N VAL A 99 -9.94 -10.68 -13.18
CA VAL A 99 -8.75 -10.26 -13.92
C VAL A 99 -7.61 -10.08 -12.90
N PRO A 100 -6.86 -11.14 -12.55
CA PRO A 100 -5.81 -11.06 -11.54
C PRO A 100 -4.67 -10.13 -11.97
N ASP A 101 -4.38 -10.10 -13.27
CA ASP A 101 -3.33 -9.24 -13.85
C ASP A 101 -3.69 -7.74 -13.78
N SER A 102 -4.96 -7.40 -13.48
CA SER A 102 -5.39 -5.99 -13.43
C SER A 102 -4.66 -5.18 -12.37
N LEU A 103 -4.14 -5.82 -11.31
CA LEU A 103 -3.28 -5.18 -10.30
C LEU A 103 -1.94 -4.71 -10.86
N TYR A 104 -1.43 -5.35 -11.91
CA TYR A 104 -0.17 -4.98 -12.53
C TYR A 104 -0.40 -4.02 -13.72
N ASP A 105 -1.53 -4.16 -14.40
CA ASP A 105 -1.89 -3.30 -15.54
C ASP A 105 -2.09 -1.83 -15.13
N VAL A 106 -2.51 -1.53 -13.89
CA VAL A 106 -2.56 -0.16 -13.38
C VAL A 106 -1.17 0.44 -13.15
N ALA A 107 -0.21 -0.35 -12.66
CA ALA A 107 1.15 0.13 -12.47
C ALA A 107 1.83 0.45 -13.82
N ALA A 108 1.55 -0.35 -14.84
CA ALA A 108 2.09 -0.16 -16.19
C ALA A 108 1.56 1.10 -16.91
N GLU A 109 0.46 1.71 -16.46
CA GLU A 109 -0.06 2.96 -17.05
C GLU A 109 0.62 4.22 -16.49
N ASP A 110 1.19 4.15 -15.28
CA ASP A 110 2.01 5.22 -14.69
C ASP A 110 3.50 5.10 -15.06
N GLU A 111 3.90 3.98 -15.64
CA GLU A 111 5.22 3.79 -16.26
C GLU A 111 5.26 4.31 -17.71
N ASP A 112 4.91 5.59 -17.92
CA ASP A 112 5.55 6.39 -18.99
C ASP A 112 6.92 6.87 -18.49
N PHE A 113 7.70 5.95 -17.91
CA PHE A 113 9.15 6.07 -18.00
C PHE A 113 9.45 5.73 -19.45
N GLY A 114 9.52 6.77 -20.28
CA GLY A 114 9.93 6.66 -21.67
C GLY A 114 11.10 5.69 -21.76
N ASP A 115 10.87 4.63 -22.54
CA ASP A 115 11.86 3.71 -23.06
C ASP A 115 12.83 4.54 -23.95
N ASP A 116 13.67 5.35 -23.31
CA ASP A 116 14.80 6.06 -23.90
C ASP A 116 16.06 5.19 -23.66
N ASP A 117 15.94 3.89 -23.92
CA ASP A 117 17.05 3.01 -24.25
C ASP A 117 17.55 3.37 -25.67
N ASP A 118 18.05 4.59 -25.84
CA ASP A 118 18.84 4.98 -27.01
C ASP A 118 20.01 5.91 -26.62
N ASP A 119 20.77 5.54 -25.59
CA ASP A 119 22.17 5.95 -25.45
C ASP A 119 23.09 4.85 -26.01
N GLY A 120 22.99 4.69 -27.33
CA GLY A 120 24.00 4.23 -28.28
C GLY A 120 25.28 3.60 -27.72
N CYS A 121 25.28 2.28 -27.58
CA CYS A 121 26.51 1.51 -27.78
C CYS A 121 26.77 1.38 -29.29
N ASP A 122 27.47 2.38 -29.85
CA ASP A 122 28.18 2.24 -31.12
C ASP A 122 29.22 1.12 -30.97
N CYS A 123 28.82 -0.10 -31.31
CA CYS A 123 29.70 -1.25 -31.41
C CYS A 123 30.58 -1.12 -32.66
N ASP A 124 31.49 -0.15 -32.66
CA ASP A 124 32.63 -0.13 -33.57
C ASP A 124 33.77 -0.93 -32.94
N ASP A 125 34.20 -1.96 -33.67
CA ASP A 125 35.30 -2.89 -33.43
C ASP A 125 36.30 -2.52 -32.30
N GLY A 126 36.17 -3.15 -31.12
CA GLY A 126 37.34 -3.36 -30.25
C GLY A 126 37.21 -3.36 -28.73
N CYS A 127 36.01 -3.35 -28.12
CA CYS A 127 35.90 -3.43 -26.65
C CYS A 127 35.28 -4.76 -26.19
N GLY A 128 36.12 -5.63 -25.64
CA GLY A 128 35.68 -6.83 -24.93
C GLY A 128 35.20 -6.46 -23.53
N CYS A 129 33.88 -6.27 -23.39
CA CYS A 129 33.20 -6.19 -22.10
C CYS A 129 32.07 -7.23 -22.04
N CYS A 130 32.45 -8.51 -22.21
CA CYS A 130 31.69 -9.63 -21.69
C CYS A 130 32.43 -10.16 -20.46
N ALA A 131 32.35 -9.42 -19.36
CA ALA A 131 32.79 -9.85 -18.03
C ALA A 131 32.06 -8.98 -17.00
N GLY A 132 30.74 -9.15 -16.92
CA GLY A 132 29.99 -8.80 -15.72
C GLY A 132 30.13 -9.99 -14.79
N ASP A 133 30.76 -9.76 -13.65
CA ASP A 133 30.95 -10.73 -12.59
C ASP A 133 29.62 -11.37 -12.19
N ASP A 134 29.63 -12.71 -12.17
CA ASP A 134 28.64 -13.53 -11.49
C ASP A 134 28.98 -13.53 -10.00
N ASP A 135 28.63 -12.46 -9.27
CA ASP A 135 28.74 -12.37 -7.82
C ASP A 135 27.42 -11.88 -7.20
N TYR A 136 26.33 -12.61 -7.48
CA TYR A 136 25.23 -12.67 -6.53
C TYR A 136 25.68 -13.58 -5.38
N ASP A 137 26.26 -12.96 -4.35
CA ASP A 137 26.40 -13.54 -3.02
C ASP A 137 24.98 -13.91 -2.53
N ASP A 138 24.66 -15.19 -2.66
CA ASP A 138 23.45 -15.86 -2.19
C ASP A 138 23.55 -16.05 -0.66
N GLU A 139 23.71 -14.94 0.08
CA GLU A 139 23.71 -14.88 1.54
C GLU A 139 22.48 -14.13 2.10
N ASP A 140 21.32 -14.25 1.46
CA ASP A 140 20.05 -13.86 2.09
C ASP A 140 19.49 -15.04 2.92
N GLU A 141 20.07 -15.11 4.11
CA GLU A 141 19.59 -15.72 5.34
C GLU A 141 18.06 -15.56 5.52
N ASP A 142 17.31 -16.65 5.30
CA ASP A 142 15.97 -16.97 5.84
C ASP A 142 15.11 -15.76 6.32
N GLY A 143 14.90 -14.77 5.45
CA GLY A 143 13.84 -13.79 5.57
C GLY A 143 12.68 -14.27 4.73
N ASP A 144 11.49 -14.40 5.30
CA ASP A 144 10.29 -14.79 4.56
C ASP A 144 10.10 -13.85 3.35
N ILE A 145 10.55 -14.26 2.17
CA ILE A 145 10.32 -13.51 0.92
C ILE A 145 8.81 -13.61 0.68
N ILE A 146 8.09 -12.56 1.01
CA ILE A 146 6.66 -12.45 0.74
C ILE A 146 6.51 -12.34 -0.78
N GLU A 147 6.08 -13.42 -1.43
CA GLU A 147 5.77 -13.42 -2.87
C GLU A 147 4.58 -12.48 -3.12
N LEU A 148 4.85 -11.28 -3.64
CA LEU A 148 3.86 -10.25 -3.95
C LEU A 148 2.92 -10.70 -5.09
N THR A 149 1.87 -11.41 -4.71
CA THR A 149 0.86 -11.95 -5.62
C THR A 149 -0.50 -11.32 -5.37
N PRO A 150 -1.40 -11.30 -6.38
CA PRO A 150 -2.80 -10.90 -6.21
C PRO A 150 -3.52 -11.74 -5.14
N GLU A 151 -3.05 -12.96 -4.91
CA GLU A 151 -3.60 -13.88 -3.92
C GLU A 151 -3.41 -13.35 -2.50
N LEU A 152 -2.33 -12.65 -2.18
CA LEU A 152 -2.13 -12.00 -0.88
C LEU A 152 -3.22 -10.97 -0.60
N VAL A 153 -3.55 -10.14 -1.60
CA VAL A 153 -4.63 -9.15 -1.48
C VAL A 153 -5.97 -9.84 -1.21
N LEU A 154 -6.23 -10.98 -1.87
CA LEU A 154 -7.45 -11.74 -1.65
C LEU A 154 -7.51 -12.38 -0.25
N VAL A 155 -6.37 -12.84 0.29
CA VAL A 155 -6.27 -13.36 1.66
C VAL A 155 -6.60 -12.26 2.66
N ASP A 156 -6.01 -11.07 2.50
CA ASP A 156 -6.27 -9.91 3.36
C ASP A 156 -7.75 -9.50 3.32
N ILE A 157 -8.33 -9.41 2.11
CA ILE A 157 -9.76 -9.11 1.96
C ILE A 157 -10.62 -10.17 2.65
N ALA A 158 -10.30 -11.46 2.48
CA ALA A 158 -11.06 -12.54 3.09
C ALA A 158 -10.96 -12.52 4.63
N ALA A 159 -9.83 -12.10 5.19
CA ALA A 159 -9.63 -11.92 6.61
C ALA A 159 -10.41 -10.71 7.16
N LEU A 160 -10.45 -9.60 6.42
CA LEU A 160 -11.14 -8.37 6.82
C LEU A 160 -12.66 -8.47 6.74
N LYS A 161 -13.21 -9.17 5.75
CA LYS A 161 -14.66 -9.30 5.53
C LYS A 161 -15.48 -9.68 6.78
N PRO A 162 -15.16 -10.78 7.50
CA PRO A 162 -15.93 -11.16 8.69
C PRO A 162 -15.81 -10.11 9.80
N VAL A 163 -14.66 -9.45 9.90
CA VAL A 163 -14.41 -8.41 10.91
C VAL A 163 -15.25 -7.16 10.61
N LEU A 164 -15.28 -6.71 9.36
CA LEU A 164 -16.12 -5.60 8.92
C LEU A 164 -17.60 -5.91 9.09
N GLN A 165 -18.03 -7.14 8.77
CA GLN A 165 -19.41 -7.58 9.00
C GLN A 165 -19.80 -7.55 10.48
N GLN A 166 -18.86 -7.90 11.38
CA GLN A 166 -19.07 -7.80 12.81
C GLN A 166 -19.18 -6.33 13.25
N ALA A 167 -18.29 -5.45 12.78
CA ALA A 167 -18.35 -4.02 13.05
C ALA A 167 -19.67 -3.39 12.58
N ILE A 168 -20.16 -3.76 11.39
CA ILE A 168 -21.48 -3.36 10.88
C ILE A 168 -22.59 -3.82 11.83
N ALA A 169 -22.55 -5.07 12.31
CA ALA A 169 -23.56 -5.62 13.21
C ALA A 169 -23.53 -4.93 14.60
N SER A 170 -22.35 -4.52 15.05
CA SER A 170 -22.16 -3.74 16.29
C SER A 170 -22.51 -2.26 16.13
N GLY A 171 -22.55 -1.75 14.88
CA GLY A 171 -22.71 -0.32 14.59
C GLY A 171 -21.46 0.50 14.87
N GLU A 172 -20.29 -0.13 14.83
CA GLU A 172 -18.98 0.48 15.10
C GLU A 172 -18.42 1.12 13.83
N LYS A 173 -17.58 2.14 13.99
CA LYS A 173 -16.78 2.69 12.91
C LYS A 173 -15.39 2.09 12.89
N VAL A 174 -14.74 2.15 11.73
CA VAL A 174 -13.41 1.53 11.52
C VAL A 174 -12.50 2.43 10.69
N HIS A 175 -11.20 2.14 10.75
CA HIS A 175 -10.18 2.64 9.84
C HIS A 175 -9.05 1.59 9.74
N LEU A 176 -8.26 1.67 8.68
CA LEU A 176 -7.08 0.84 8.46
C LEU A 176 -5.85 1.60 8.96
N GLN A 177 -5.34 1.25 10.13
CA GLN A 177 -4.20 1.93 10.73
C GLN A 177 -2.89 1.36 10.19
N LEU A 178 -1.98 2.23 9.75
CA LEU A 178 -0.62 1.85 9.36
C LEU A 178 0.27 1.74 10.62
N LEU A 179 0.85 0.57 10.83
CA LEU A 179 1.77 0.31 11.94
C LEU A 179 3.19 0.10 11.43
N GLY A 180 4.14 0.70 12.14
CA GLY A 180 5.58 0.76 11.84
C GLY A 180 6.35 -0.46 12.28
#